data_AF-A0A382C799-F1
#
_entry.id   AF-A0A382C799-F1
#
_cell.length_a   1.000
_cell.length_b   1.000
_cell.length_c   1.000
_cell.angle_alpha   90.00
_cell.angle_beta   90.00
_cell.angle_gamma   90.00
#
_symmetry.space_group_name_H-M   'P 1'
#
loop_
_entity.id
_entity.type
_entity.pdbx_description
1 polymer ?
#
loop_
_entity_poly.entity_id
_entity_poly.type
_entity_poly.pdbx_seq_one_letter_code
_entity_poly.pdbx_strand_id
1 'polypeptide(L)'
;MLLGIGLHGFMSFVPLPLPVWPAQDVNQHNGYLFALHAIHGFRLQLFFLVSGFFTAMMFRQRGLRGLIKHRSKRILLPLLIFTIVLSPIIIGIGLYAINANRSSNATLWAAAKLGDVEAINRHLTKGADASQLDAAGLTPLSWAALLGQAEAAAALIDGGANVLATDYDGTTALHCAAFMGESAVASLLVENGANINAVSNNGDTPLSVTEMDDGTTWFIAGLLQIPVQEEKMVAGRSEIAQLLKARGALPHEAGAEEPMAWLYPLVPGFKPIVDQLPGWAQTTAIVLVINWLLAIIPIFQHLWFLYYLVLLVAGFVVVTWVARKLNWKPLPAWIIASPLRLLWLVPLTFVPQFFMVTDFGPDTAASPIPWPPMLAYYAVFFGFGALCHGQKAFEKNIGRRWPVYLLLAIPALLLARHWYELRGSLFVTSKSNELSHLLYNNLLCSLFTVLYAWLMIFGLIGLFRRFFSSGNRRIRYVSDSSYWLYVMHLPPIMLLQIWVSDWSWPSAMKLLGICTVSTVALLLIYE
;
A
#
# COMPACT_ATOMS: atom_id res chain seq x y z
N MET A 1 -13.30 -12.45 -3.27
CA MET A 1 -12.28 -13.21 -4.04
C MET A 1 -12.21 -12.72 -5.48
N LEU A 2 -13.25 -12.84 -6.31
CA LEU A 2 -13.23 -12.32 -7.70
C LEU A 2 -12.89 -10.81 -7.79
N LEU A 3 -13.41 -9.99 -6.88
CA LEU A 3 -13.02 -8.57 -6.79
C LEU A 3 -11.51 -8.35 -6.61
N GLY A 4 -10.80 -9.29 -5.96
CA GLY A 4 -9.35 -9.21 -5.83
C GLY A 4 -8.61 -9.63 -7.09
N ILE A 5 -9.16 -10.58 -7.87
CA ILE A 5 -8.63 -10.93 -9.19
C ILE A 5 -8.74 -9.72 -10.13
N GLY A 6 -9.92 -9.08 -10.16
CA GLY A 6 -10.12 -7.86 -10.93
C GLY A 6 -9.19 -6.73 -10.49
N LEU A 7 -9.03 -6.53 -9.17
CA LEU A 7 -8.11 -5.55 -8.61
C LEU A 7 -6.67 -5.77 -9.07
N HIS A 8 -6.12 -6.97 -8.88
CA HIS A 8 -4.76 -7.26 -9.33
C HIS A 8 -4.64 -7.20 -10.85
N GLY A 9 -5.70 -7.55 -11.58
CA GLY A 9 -5.77 -7.46 -13.04
C GLY A 9 -5.62 -6.03 -13.57
N PHE A 10 -5.91 -5.00 -12.77
CA PHE A 10 -5.70 -3.61 -13.18
C PHE A 10 -4.52 -2.90 -12.52
N MET A 11 -3.75 -3.57 -11.66
CA MET A 11 -2.66 -2.92 -10.91
C MET A 11 -1.62 -2.24 -11.81
N SER A 12 -1.32 -2.80 -12.99
CA SER A 12 -0.40 -2.17 -13.94
C SER A 12 -0.91 -0.87 -14.57
N PHE A 13 -2.22 -0.61 -14.50
CA PHE A 13 -2.84 0.62 -15.02
C PHE A 13 -3.03 1.70 -13.95
N VAL A 14 -2.76 1.38 -12.68
CA VAL A 14 -2.80 2.35 -11.59
C VAL A 14 -1.50 3.16 -11.63
N PRO A 15 -1.57 4.50 -11.67
CA PRO A 15 -0.38 5.34 -11.56
C PRO A 15 0.09 5.33 -10.10
N LEU A 16 0.85 4.29 -9.72
CA LEU A 16 1.35 4.10 -8.36
C LEU A 16 2.73 4.72 -8.18
N PRO A 17 2.97 5.40 -7.04
CA PRO A 17 4.16 6.15 -6.80
C PRO A 17 5.45 5.33 -6.96
N LEU A 18 5.57 4.26 -6.19
CA LEU A 18 6.71 3.37 -6.29
C LEU A 18 6.40 2.22 -7.26
N PRO A 19 7.41 1.58 -7.89
CA PRO A 19 7.23 0.34 -8.66
C PRO A 19 6.91 -0.84 -7.72
N VAL A 20 5.80 -0.74 -6.98
CA VAL A 20 5.28 -1.76 -6.05
C VAL A 20 4.71 -2.95 -6.82
N TRP A 21 4.45 -2.77 -8.13
CA TRP A 21 3.96 -3.81 -9.03
C TRP A 21 4.96 -4.09 -10.15
N PRO A 22 5.17 -5.36 -10.57
CA PRO A 22 6.20 -5.72 -11.55
C PRO A 22 6.07 -5.06 -12.93
N ALA A 23 4.86 -4.68 -13.32
CA ALA A 23 4.60 -4.06 -14.62
C ALA A 23 3.87 -2.73 -14.43
N GLN A 24 4.25 -1.74 -15.23
CA GLN A 24 3.55 -0.47 -15.38
C GLN A 24 3.19 -0.34 -16.86
N ASP A 25 1.90 -0.24 -17.15
CA ASP A 25 1.38 -0.19 -18.51
C ASP A 25 1.53 1.21 -19.11
N VAL A 26 1.65 1.33 -20.43
CA VAL A 26 1.72 2.64 -21.10
C VAL A 26 0.40 3.42 -21.03
N ASN A 27 -0.73 2.75 -20.79
CA ASN A 27 -2.08 3.33 -20.75
C ASN A 27 -2.64 3.44 -19.33
N GLN A 28 -1.86 3.97 -18.39
CA GLN A 28 -2.30 4.26 -17.02
C GLN A 28 -3.37 5.34 -16.95
N HIS A 29 -4.25 5.25 -15.95
CA HIS A 29 -5.31 6.24 -15.75
C HIS A 29 -5.72 6.37 -14.28
N ASN A 30 -5.92 7.61 -13.80
CA ASN A 30 -6.34 7.91 -12.42
C ASN A 30 -7.68 7.25 -12.02
N GLY A 31 -8.52 6.90 -12.99
CA GLY A 31 -9.75 6.13 -12.76
C GLY A 31 -9.48 4.76 -12.13
N TYR A 32 -8.34 4.13 -12.40
CA TYR A 32 -7.96 2.87 -11.76
C TYR A 32 -7.55 3.05 -10.30
N LEU A 33 -6.97 4.19 -9.93
CA LEU A 33 -6.72 4.53 -8.52
C LEU A 33 -8.05 4.71 -7.76
N PHE A 34 -9.04 5.35 -8.38
CA PHE A 34 -10.38 5.41 -7.80
C PHE A 34 -11.01 4.01 -7.64
N ALA A 35 -10.89 3.16 -8.65
CA ALA A 35 -11.38 1.78 -8.58
C ALA A 35 -10.65 0.96 -7.51
N LEU A 36 -9.34 1.17 -7.34
CA LEU A 36 -8.53 0.57 -6.28
C LEU A 36 -9.10 0.93 -4.91
N HIS A 37 -9.28 2.21 -4.62
CA HIS A 37 -9.85 2.68 -3.35
C HIS A 37 -11.27 2.13 -3.13
N ALA A 38 -12.12 2.19 -4.16
CA ALA A 38 -13.50 1.70 -4.08
C ALA A 38 -13.54 0.19 -3.74
N ILE A 39 -12.71 -0.64 -4.38
CA ILE A 39 -12.72 -2.09 -4.17
C ILE A 39 -11.98 -2.48 -2.89
N HIS A 40 -10.80 -1.89 -2.65
CA HIS A 40 -9.96 -2.19 -1.49
C HIS A 40 -10.61 -1.77 -0.17
N GLY A 41 -11.36 -0.66 -0.17
CA GLY A 41 -12.02 -0.10 1.02
C GLY A 41 -13.08 -0.97 1.70
N PHE A 42 -13.56 -2.08 1.08
CA PHE A 42 -14.54 -2.97 1.73
C PHE A 42 -14.32 -4.48 1.49
N ARG A 43 -13.55 -4.88 0.47
CA ARG A 43 -13.51 -6.30 0.01
C ARG A 43 -13.01 -7.26 1.10
N LEU A 44 -12.02 -6.85 1.89
CA LEU A 44 -11.39 -7.70 2.91
C LEU A 44 -12.23 -7.74 4.17
N GLN A 45 -12.84 -6.61 4.54
CA GLN A 45 -13.82 -6.50 5.61
C GLN A 45 -14.99 -7.46 5.38
N LEU A 46 -15.51 -7.51 4.15
CA LEU A 46 -16.53 -8.48 3.74
C LEU A 46 -16.02 -9.93 3.87
N PHE A 47 -14.80 -10.21 3.42
CA PHE A 47 -14.18 -11.52 3.54
C PHE A 47 -14.07 -11.99 5.01
N PHE A 48 -13.58 -11.14 5.92
CA PHE A 48 -13.43 -11.48 7.32
C PHE A 48 -14.77 -11.63 8.04
N LEU A 49 -15.77 -10.81 7.70
CA LEU A 49 -17.13 -10.97 8.19
C LEU A 49 -17.73 -12.33 7.80
N VAL A 50 -17.67 -12.67 6.52
CA VAL A 50 -18.17 -13.97 6.03
C VAL A 50 -17.38 -15.13 6.66
N SER A 51 -16.07 -14.97 6.84
CA SER A 51 -15.22 -15.96 7.50
C SER A 51 -15.59 -16.17 8.96
N GLY A 52 -15.95 -15.10 9.69
CA GLY A 52 -16.48 -15.17 11.05
C GLY A 52 -17.78 -15.95 11.12
N PHE A 53 -18.71 -15.67 10.20
CA PHE A 53 -19.99 -16.38 10.08
C PHE A 53 -19.78 -17.88 9.88
N PHE A 54 -18.93 -18.29 8.93
CA PHE A 54 -18.64 -19.70 8.68
C PHE A 54 -17.87 -20.37 9.83
N THR A 55 -17.03 -19.62 10.55
CA THR A 55 -16.33 -20.13 11.73
C THR A 55 -17.33 -20.45 12.84
N ALA A 56 -18.27 -19.55 13.13
CA ALA A 56 -19.35 -19.79 14.08
C ALA A 56 -20.25 -20.96 13.64
N MET A 57 -20.58 -21.05 12.36
CA MET A 57 -21.35 -22.16 11.79
C MET A 57 -20.68 -23.51 12.04
N MET A 58 -19.40 -23.63 11.69
CA MET A 58 -18.68 -24.88 11.88
C MET A 58 -18.43 -25.21 13.34
N PHE A 59 -18.19 -24.21 14.18
CA PHE A 59 -18.10 -24.41 15.62
C PHE A 59 -19.38 -25.01 16.19
N ARG A 60 -20.55 -24.52 15.77
CA ARG A 60 -21.85 -25.08 16.21
C ARG A 60 -22.09 -26.48 15.67
N GLN A 61 -21.69 -26.77 14.43
CA GLN A 61 -21.91 -28.07 13.79
C GLN A 61 -20.92 -29.16 14.23
N ARG A 62 -19.66 -28.82 14.51
CA ARG A 62 -18.55 -29.77 14.70
C ARG A 62 -17.80 -29.60 16.02
N GLY A 63 -18.18 -28.63 16.84
CA GLY A 63 -17.48 -28.30 18.09
C GLY A 63 -16.09 -27.71 17.86
N LEU A 64 -15.37 -27.49 18.97
CA LEU A 64 -14.07 -26.81 18.96
C LEU A 64 -12.97 -27.63 18.27
N ARG A 65 -12.87 -28.93 18.59
CA ARG A 65 -11.89 -29.84 17.97
C ARG A 65 -12.12 -29.98 16.47
N GLY A 66 -13.39 -30.11 16.04
CA GLY A 66 -13.76 -30.18 14.64
C GLY A 66 -13.44 -28.89 13.87
N LEU A 67 -13.68 -27.73 14.49
CA LEU A 67 -13.29 -26.44 13.93
C LEU A 67 -11.78 -26.35 13.71
N ILE A 68 -10.97 -26.63 14.74
CA ILE A 68 -9.51 -26.56 14.68
C ILE A 68 -9.00 -27.47 13.57
N LYS A 69 -9.36 -28.76 13.59
CA LYS A 69 -8.94 -29.74 12.56
C LYS A 69 -9.30 -29.27 11.14
N HIS A 70 -10.51 -28.73 10.96
CA HIS A 70 -10.94 -28.26 9.65
C HIS A 70 -10.18 -27.02 9.19
N ARG A 71 -10.04 -26.01 10.06
CA ARG A 71 -9.37 -24.74 9.76
C ARG A 71 -7.87 -24.94 9.56
N SER A 72 -7.22 -25.82 10.32
CA SER A 72 -5.82 -26.21 10.09
C SER A 72 -5.62 -26.79 8.69
N LYS A 73 -6.50 -27.70 8.24
CA LYS A 73 -6.39 -28.31 6.90
C LYS A 73 -6.72 -27.35 5.74
N ARG A 74 -7.67 -26.43 5.94
CA ARG A 74 -8.21 -25.58 4.86
C ARG A 74 -7.63 -24.17 4.82
N ILE A 75 -6.88 -23.75 5.84
CA ILE A 75 -6.33 -22.39 5.95
C ILE A 75 -4.84 -22.45 6.28
N LEU A 76 -4.47 -23.06 7.42
CA LEU A 76 -3.08 -23.07 7.88
C LEU A 76 -2.16 -23.85 6.93
N LEU A 77 -2.57 -25.06 6.53
CA LEU A 77 -1.78 -25.89 5.63
C LEU A 77 -1.57 -25.22 4.25
N PRO A 78 -2.63 -24.71 3.57
CA PRO A 78 -2.43 -23.92 2.34
C PRO A 78 -1.56 -22.69 2.54
N LEU A 79 -1.72 -21.94 3.64
CA LEU A 79 -0.87 -20.79 3.93
C LEU A 79 0.61 -21.18 3.92
N LEU A 80 0.98 -22.25 4.64
CA LEU A 80 2.37 -22.71 4.71
C LEU A 80 2.89 -23.19 3.34
N ILE A 81 2.13 -24.04 2.64
CA ILE A 81 2.54 -24.60 1.34
C ILE A 81 2.69 -23.48 0.31
N PHE A 82 1.66 -22.65 0.14
CA PHE A 82 1.66 -21.64 -0.91
C PHE A 82 2.58 -20.46 -0.60
N THR A 83 2.91 -20.18 0.68
CA THR A 83 3.96 -19.20 0.98
C THR A 83 5.32 -19.70 0.47
N ILE A 84 5.66 -20.97 0.71
CA ILE A 84 6.94 -21.54 0.26
C ILE A 84 7.01 -21.62 -1.28
N VAL A 85 5.88 -21.95 -1.93
CA VAL A 85 5.84 -22.14 -3.39
C VAL A 85 5.65 -20.83 -4.16
N LEU A 86 4.71 -19.97 -3.77
CA LEU A 86 4.36 -18.78 -4.54
C LEU A 86 5.31 -17.61 -4.31
N SER A 87 5.86 -17.44 -3.10
CA SER A 87 6.79 -16.34 -2.83
C SER A 87 8.00 -16.33 -3.79
N PRO A 88 8.76 -17.43 -4.00
CA PRO A 88 9.86 -17.42 -4.95
C PRO A 88 9.41 -17.22 -6.39
N ILE A 89 8.22 -17.71 -6.77
CA ILE A 89 7.66 -17.49 -8.11
C ILE A 89 7.34 -16.00 -8.34
N ILE A 90 6.66 -15.35 -7.38
CA ILE A 90 6.30 -13.94 -7.44
C ILE A 90 7.56 -13.08 -7.50
N ILE A 91 8.57 -13.37 -6.66
CA ILE A 91 9.87 -12.70 -6.67
C ILE A 91 10.55 -12.91 -8.03
N GLY A 92 10.59 -14.14 -8.54
CA GLY A 92 11.19 -14.46 -9.83
C GLY A 92 10.54 -13.72 -11.00
N ILE A 93 9.21 -13.58 -10.99
CA ILE A 93 8.48 -12.77 -11.99
C ILE A 93 8.82 -11.29 -11.85
N GLY A 94 8.95 -10.79 -10.62
CA GLY A 94 9.41 -9.42 -10.36
C GLY A 94 10.80 -9.15 -10.95
N LEU A 95 11.76 -10.03 -10.69
CA LEU A 95 13.12 -9.95 -11.25
C LEU A 95 13.12 -10.05 -12.78
N TYR A 96 12.29 -10.95 -13.34
CA TYR A 96 12.09 -11.05 -14.79
C TYR A 96 11.56 -9.73 -15.38
N ALA A 97 10.58 -9.11 -14.74
CA ALA A 97 10.00 -7.85 -15.20
C ALA A 97 11.02 -6.71 -15.21
N ILE A 98 11.86 -6.61 -14.17
CA ILE A 98 12.95 -5.62 -14.09
C ILE A 98 13.89 -5.78 -15.29
N ASN A 99 14.22 -7.01 -15.68
CA ASN A 99 15.07 -7.27 -16.84
C ASN A 99 14.37 -6.99 -18.17
N ALA A 100 13.08 -7.33 -18.30
CA ALA A 100 12.30 -7.10 -19.52
C ALA A 100 12.11 -5.60 -19.82
N ASN A 101 11.83 -4.79 -18.79
CA ASN A 101 11.62 -3.34 -18.89
C ASN A 101 12.88 -2.54 -19.28
N ARG A 102 14.07 -3.16 -19.30
CA ARG A 102 15.29 -2.52 -19.84
C ARG A 102 15.25 -2.31 -21.36
N SER A 103 14.29 -2.90 -22.08
CA SER A 103 14.37 -3.06 -23.54
C SER A 103 13.31 -2.33 -24.38
N SER A 104 12.32 -1.64 -23.81
CA SER A 104 11.14 -1.20 -24.57
C SER A 104 10.54 0.12 -24.05
N ASN A 105 10.58 1.19 -24.88
CA ASN A 105 9.96 2.51 -24.71
C ASN A 105 10.03 3.14 -23.30
N ALA A 106 11.25 3.34 -22.80
CA ALA A 106 11.54 4.03 -21.53
C ALA A 106 10.87 5.43 -21.47
N THR A 107 10.17 5.72 -20.38
CA THR A 107 9.68 7.07 -20.01
C THR A 107 10.84 8.05 -19.82
N LEU A 108 10.59 9.37 -19.71
CA LEU A 108 11.65 10.36 -19.46
C LEU A 108 12.49 10.02 -18.21
N TRP A 109 11.85 9.57 -17.13
CA TRP A 109 12.54 9.12 -15.92
C TRP A 109 13.34 7.84 -16.12
N ALA A 110 12.82 6.87 -16.88
CA ALA A 110 13.58 5.65 -17.20
C ALA A 110 14.80 5.98 -18.06
N ALA A 111 14.68 6.91 -19.01
CA ALA A 111 15.81 7.42 -19.77
C ALA A 111 16.84 8.12 -18.86
N ALA A 112 16.40 8.95 -17.92
CA ALA A 112 17.25 9.59 -16.92
C ALA A 112 17.99 8.58 -16.02
N LYS A 113 17.30 7.52 -15.57
CA LYS A 113 17.92 6.42 -14.80
C LYS A 113 19.02 5.71 -15.59
N LEU A 114 18.77 5.47 -16.87
CA LEU A 114 19.67 4.72 -17.75
C LEU A 114 20.81 5.58 -18.32
N GLY A 115 20.76 6.90 -18.16
CA GLY A 115 21.70 7.81 -18.82
C GLY A 115 21.47 7.96 -20.33
N ASP A 116 20.28 7.61 -20.83
CA ASP A 116 19.95 7.64 -22.27
C ASP A 116 19.58 9.06 -22.71
N VAL A 117 20.62 9.85 -23.05
CA VAL A 117 20.50 11.23 -23.51
C VAL A 117 19.65 11.36 -24.78
N GLU A 118 19.72 10.38 -25.69
CA GLU A 118 18.94 10.41 -26.94
C GLU A 118 17.44 10.26 -26.64
N ALA A 119 17.08 9.33 -25.75
CA ALA A 119 15.71 9.18 -25.30
C ALA A 119 15.20 10.40 -24.53
N ILE A 120 16.02 11.00 -23.66
CA ILE A 120 15.69 12.24 -22.94
C ILE A 120 15.34 13.34 -23.95
N ASN A 121 16.25 13.65 -24.88
CA ASN A 121 16.06 14.70 -25.87
C ASN A 121 14.81 14.45 -26.74
N ARG A 122 14.56 13.19 -27.12
CA ARG A 122 13.37 12.80 -27.87
C ARG A 122 12.07 13.04 -27.10
N HIS A 123 12.04 12.77 -25.80
CA HIS A 123 10.86 13.02 -24.96
C HIS A 123 10.62 14.52 -24.74
N LEU A 124 11.67 15.29 -24.47
CA LEU A 124 11.59 16.73 -24.28
C LEU A 124 11.13 17.44 -25.57
N THR A 125 11.63 17.01 -26.74
CA THR A 125 11.18 17.53 -28.05
C THR A 125 9.70 17.24 -28.30
N LYS A 126 9.15 16.15 -27.73
CA LYS A 126 7.72 15.82 -27.81
C LYS A 126 6.86 16.58 -26.78
N GLY A 127 7.45 17.49 -26.01
CA GLY A 127 6.76 18.31 -25.02
C GLY A 127 6.61 17.65 -23.65
N ALA A 128 7.45 16.66 -23.30
CA ALA A 128 7.49 16.14 -21.94
C ALA A 128 7.96 17.23 -20.96
N ASP A 129 7.32 17.31 -19.80
CA ASP A 129 7.70 18.25 -18.74
C ASP A 129 8.92 17.69 -17.97
N ALA A 130 10.06 18.37 -18.09
CA ALA A 130 11.32 18.00 -17.47
C ALA A 130 11.31 18.10 -15.94
N SER A 131 10.33 18.79 -15.35
CA SER A 131 10.15 18.93 -13.90
C SER A 131 9.01 18.06 -13.36
N GLN A 132 8.38 17.24 -14.21
CA GLN A 132 7.29 16.36 -13.78
C GLN A 132 7.83 15.32 -12.80
N LEU A 133 7.16 15.20 -11.65
CA LEU A 133 7.46 14.13 -10.71
C LEU A 133 7.01 12.80 -11.29
N ASP A 134 7.87 11.78 -11.19
CA ASP A 134 7.42 10.44 -11.40
C ASP A 134 6.49 10.05 -10.26
N ALA A 135 6.04 8.83 -10.35
CA ALA A 135 5.18 8.32 -9.33
C ALA A 135 5.94 8.34 -7.98
N ALA A 136 7.25 8.06 -7.91
CA ALA A 136 8.01 8.01 -6.65
C ALA A 136 8.21 9.40 -6.03
N GLY A 137 7.69 10.44 -6.67
CA GLY A 137 7.83 11.81 -6.23
C GLY A 137 9.14 12.44 -6.63
N LEU A 138 9.88 11.81 -7.54
CA LEU A 138 11.21 12.26 -7.96
C LEU A 138 11.15 12.87 -9.36
N THR A 139 11.85 13.98 -9.55
CA THR A 139 12.07 14.54 -10.90
C THR A 139 12.99 13.62 -11.73
N PRO A 140 12.98 13.71 -13.08
CA PRO A 140 13.99 13.06 -13.90
C PRO A 140 15.41 13.48 -13.50
N LEU A 141 15.60 14.74 -13.12
CA LEU A 141 16.89 15.29 -12.69
C LEU A 141 17.35 14.67 -11.36
N SER A 142 16.43 14.47 -10.40
CA SER A 142 16.72 13.76 -9.15
C SER A 142 17.16 12.31 -9.40
N TRP A 143 16.53 11.60 -10.36
CA TRP A 143 16.96 10.26 -10.76
C TRP A 143 18.35 10.23 -11.40
N ALA A 144 18.64 11.17 -12.30
CA ALA A 144 19.97 11.31 -12.89
C ALA A 144 21.04 11.60 -11.80
N ALA A 145 20.69 12.43 -10.81
CA ALA A 145 21.55 12.74 -9.67
C ALA A 145 21.80 11.56 -8.74
N LEU A 146 20.78 10.77 -8.40
CA LEU A 146 20.91 9.55 -7.60
C LEU A 146 21.82 8.49 -8.25
N LEU A 147 21.83 8.43 -9.59
CA LEU A 147 22.53 7.39 -10.35
C LEU A 147 23.84 7.88 -10.98
N GLY A 148 24.24 9.12 -10.71
CA GLY A 148 25.50 9.68 -11.21
C GLY A 148 25.54 9.92 -12.71
N GLN A 149 24.38 10.08 -13.35
CA GLN A 149 24.25 10.23 -14.81
C GLN A 149 24.47 11.69 -15.22
N ALA A 150 25.72 12.16 -15.22
CA ALA A 150 26.07 13.56 -15.43
C ALA A 150 25.61 14.10 -16.79
N GLU A 151 25.77 13.33 -17.87
CA GLU A 151 25.35 13.75 -19.22
C GLU A 151 23.83 13.83 -19.34
N ALA A 152 23.10 12.91 -18.69
CA ALA A 152 21.65 12.96 -18.62
C ALA A 152 21.16 14.15 -17.78
N ALA A 153 21.81 14.44 -16.66
CA ALA A 153 21.52 15.60 -15.83
C ALA A 153 21.73 16.91 -16.62
N ALA A 154 22.83 17.01 -17.38
CA ALA A 154 23.09 18.15 -18.25
C ALA A 154 22.00 18.30 -19.33
N ALA A 155 21.66 17.22 -20.03
CA ALA A 155 20.62 17.24 -21.06
C ALA A 155 19.24 17.63 -20.51
N LEU A 156 18.91 17.20 -19.28
CA LEU A 156 17.68 17.59 -18.60
C LEU A 156 17.67 19.08 -18.24
N ILE A 157 18.78 19.61 -17.71
CA ILE A 157 18.94 21.04 -17.40
C ILE A 157 18.84 21.90 -18.66
N ASP A 158 19.56 21.52 -19.73
CA ASP A 158 19.50 22.19 -21.04
C ASP A 158 18.09 22.14 -21.64
N GLY A 159 17.37 21.05 -21.38
CA GLY A 159 15.99 20.85 -21.75
C GLY A 159 14.96 21.54 -20.85
N GLY A 160 15.39 22.37 -19.90
CA GLY A 160 14.52 23.21 -19.06
C GLY A 160 14.10 22.58 -17.73
N ALA A 161 14.76 21.53 -17.25
CA ALA A 161 14.53 21.02 -15.90
C ALA A 161 14.88 22.10 -14.87
N ASN A 162 13.96 22.34 -13.93
CA ASN A 162 14.20 23.30 -12.85
C ASN A 162 15.15 22.69 -11.80
N VAL A 163 16.38 23.20 -11.71
CA VAL A 163 17.40 22.78 -10.73
C VAL A 163 16.96 22.97 -9.28
N LEU A 164 16.00 23.89 -9.04
CA LEU A 164 15.42 24.16 -7.72
C LEU A 164 14.15 23.35 -7.44
N ALA A 165 13.72 22.50 -8.39
CA ALA A 165 12.56 21.65 -8.16
C ALA A 165 12.81 20.74 -6.95
N THR A 166 11.75 20.60 -6.16
CA THR A 166 11.75 19.71 -5.00
C THR A 166 10.89 18.50 -5.29
N ASP A 167 11.41 17.35 -4.88
CA ASP A 167 10.67 16.09 -4.81
C ASP A 167 9.64 16.16 -3.65
N TYR A 168 8.83 15.10 -3.45
CA TYR A 168 7.80 15.10 -2.40
C TYR A 168 8.33 15.38 -0.98
N ASP A 169 9.57 14.98 -0.71
CA ASP A 169 10.22 15.16 0.59
C ASP A 169 10.90 16.52 0.75
N GLY A 170 10.69 17.46 -0.17
CA GLY A 170 11.37 18.75 -0.18
C GLY A 170 12.85 18.63 -0.58
N THR A 171 13.30 17.43 -0.98
CA THR A 171 14.67 17.19 -1.46
C THR A 171 14.84 17.74 -2.86
N THR A 172 16.02 18.27 -3.15
CA THR A 172 16.42 18.73 -4.49
C THR A 172 17.37 17.72 -5.12
N ALA A 173 17.59 17.80 -6.43
CA ALA A 173 18.60 16.99 -7.10
C ALA A 173 20.00 17.09 -6.46
N LEU A 174 20.32 18.23 -5.82
CA LEU A 174 21.59 18.39 -5.09
C LEU A 174 21.65 17.55 -3.81
N HIS A 175 20.52 17.39 -3.09
CA HIS A 175 20.43 16.43 -1.98
C HIS A 175 20.67 15.00 -2.47
N CYS A 176 20.07 14.62 -3.59
CA CYS A 176 20.22 13.30 -4.18
C CYS A 176 21.69 12.99 -4.57
N ALA A 177 22.35 13.92 -5.27
CA ALA A 177 23.76 13.77 -5.64
C ALA A 177 24.66 13.71 -4.40
N ALA A 178 24.41 14.57 -3.40
CA ALA A 178 25.15 14.57 -2.15
C ALA A 178 24.97 13.26 -1.35
N PHE A 179 23.75 12.74 -1.29
CA PHE A 179 23.43 11.49 -0.62
C PHE A 179 24.14 10.28 -1.27
N MET A 180 24.19 10.20 -2.61
CA MET A 180 24.87 9.09 -3.30
C MET A 180 26.37 9.34 -3.57
N GLY A 181 26.89 10.51 -3.21
CA GLY A 181 28.29 10.86 -3.45
C GLY A 181 28.61 11.07 -4.93
N GLU A 182 27.65 11.53 -5.74
CA GLU A 182 27.84 11.72 -7.18
C GLU A 182 28.37 13.12 -7.48
N SER A 183 29.67 13.32 -7.24
CA SER A 183 30.33 14.63 -7.21
C SER A 183 30.31 15.39 -8.53
N ALA A 184 30.38 14.69 -9.66
CA ALA A 184 30.24 15.29 -10.99
C ALA A 184 28.87 15.94 -11.19
N VAL A 185 27.79 15.25 -10.78
CA VAL A 185 26.42 15.78 -10.88
C VAL A 185 26.22 16.92 -9.88
N ALA A 186 26.73 16.79 -8.65
CA ALA A 186 26.64 17.84 -7.65
C ALA A 186 27.33 19.15 -8.11
N SER A 187 28.50 19.03 -8.74
CA SER A 187 29.22 20.18 -9.30
C SER A 187 28.41 20.86 -10.41
N LEU A 188 27.89 20.07 -11.36
CA LEU A 188 27.01 20.55 -12.43
C LEU A 188 25.78 21.30 -11.88
N LEU A 189 25.13 20.74 -10.85
CA LEU A 189 23.96 21.35 -10.22
C LEU A 189 24.29 22.68 -9.55
N VAL A 190 25.41 22.75 -8.81
CA VAL A 190 25.88 23.99 -8.16
C VAL A 190 26.22 25.06 -9.19
N GLU A 191 26.87 24.69 -10.30
CA GLU A 191 27.17 25.60 -11.41
C GLU A 191 25.92 26.16 -12.08
N ASN A 192 24.86 25.36 -12.14
CA ASN A 192 23.56 25.76 -12.68
C ASN A 192 22.61 26.36 -11.62
N GLY A 193 23.15 26.83 -10.49
CA GLY A 193 22.41 27.65 -9.53
C GLY A 193 21.59 26.87 -8.50
N ALA A 194 21.91 25.59 -8.25
CA ALA A 194 21.29 24.85 -7.15
C ALA A 194 21.46 25.58 -5.81
N ASN A 195 20.39 25.61 -5.01
CA ASN A 195 20.45 26.17 -3.66
C ASN A 195 21.22 25.22 -2.73
N ILE A 196 22.47 25.59 -2.41
CA ILE A 196 23.37 24.82 -1.54
C ILE A 196 22.86 24.69 -0.09
N ASN A 197 21.95 25.57 0.34
CA ASN A 197 21.34 25.59 1.66
C ASN A 197 19.84 25.26 1.59
N ALA A 198 19.40 24.54 0.54
CA ALA A 198 18.04 24.01 0.51
C ALA A 198 17.79 23.12 1.74
N VAL A 199 16.57 23.14 2.27
CA VAL A 199 16.20 22.37 3.46
C VAL A 199 15.05 21.45 3.08
N SER A 200 15.24 20.14 3.27
CA SER A 200 14.21 19.13 3.06
C SER A 200 13.12 19.21 4.14
N ASN A 201 12.03 18.46 3.96
CA ASN A 201 10.96 18.35 4.96
C ASN A 201 11.44 17.75 6.29
N ASN A 202 12.56 17.01 6.28
CA ASN A 202 13.17 16.43 7.47
C ASN A 202 14.20 17.36 8.14
N GLY A 203 14.43 18.55 7.58
CA GLY A 203 15.43 19.50 8.07
C GLY A 203 16.84 19.32 7.48
N ASP A 204 17.02 18.30 6.63
CA ASP A 204 18.31 18.01 6.02
C ASP A 204 18.71 19.06 4.98
N THR A 205 20.00 19.33 4.89
CA THR A 205 20.64 20.15 3.85
C THR A 205 21.47 19.26 2.93
N PRO A 206 21.84 19.72 1.72
CA PRO A 206 22.76 18.97 0.88
C PRO A 206 24.09 18.66 1.55
N LEU A 207 24.54 19.51 2.48
CA LEU A 207 25.76 19.25 3.25
C LEU A 207 25.53 18.15 4.31
N SER A 208 24.43 18.19 5.07
CA SER A 208 24.20 17.21 6.14
C SER A 208 23.98 15.79 5.62
N VAL A 209 23.36 15.62 4.44
CA VAL A 209 23.15 14.28 3.85
C VAL A 209 24.46 13.61 3.39
N THR A 210 25.56 14.35 3.24
CA THR A 210 26.88 13.75 2.97
C THR A 210 27.44 12.97 4.15
N GLU A 211 26.92 13.24 5.36
CA GLU A 211 27.35 12.61 6.61
C GLU A 211 26.37 11.51 7.07
N MET A 212 25.42 11.12 6.21
CA MET A 212 24.39 10.13 6.53
C MET A 212 24.98 8.73 6.71
N ASP A 213 24.49 7.99 7.71
CA ASP A 213 25.03 6.68 8.05
C ASP A 213 24.85 5.64 6.92
N ASP A 214 25.77 4.68 6.88
CA ASP A 214 25.79 3.65 5.84
C ASP A 214 24.53 2.78 5.89
N GLY A 215 24.02 2.45 7.08
CA GLY A 215 22.84 1.60 7.23
C GLY A 215 21.59 2.20 6.59
N THR A 216 21.32 3.47 6.88
CA THR A 216 20.24 4.23 6.26
C THR A 216 20.45 4.36 4.76
N THR A 217 21.69 4.60 4.34
CA THR A 217 22.06 4.72 2.94
C THR A 217 21.75 3.45 2.15
N TRP A 218 22.22 2.30 2.64
CA TRP A 218 21.98 0.99 2.04
C TRP A 218 20.49 0.64 2.00
N PHE A 219 19.73 0.98 3.03
CA PHE A 219 18.29 0.75 3.04
C PHE A 219 17.58 1.56 1.95
N ILE A 220 17.81 2.87 1.89
CA ILE A 220 17.16 3.76 0.92
C ILE A 220 17.57 3.37 -0.50
N ALA A 221 18.86 3.10 -0.73
CA ALA A 221 19.33 2.61 -2.02
C ALA A 221 18.68 1.28 -2.40
N GLY A 222 18.50 0.36 -1.44
CA GLY A 222 17.77 -0.89 -1.64
C GLY A 222 16.29 -0.67 -1.99
N LEU A 223 15.60 0.26 -1.31
CA LEU A 223 14.21 0.63 -1.60
C LEU A 223 14.05 1.18 -3.02
N LEU A 224 14.99 2.03 -3.44
CA LEU A 224 15.02 2.64 -4.77
C LEU A 224 15.68 1.77 -5.85
N GLN A 225 16.18 0.58 -5.47
CA GLN A 225 16.92 -0.35 -6.32
C GLN A 225 18.18 0.26 -6.98
N ILE A 226 18.86 1.16 -6.27
CA ILE A 226 20.10 1.82 -6.69
C ILE A 226 21.29 0.95 -6.29
N PRO A 227 22.21 0.62 -7.22
CA PRO A 227 23.44 -0.07 -6.86
C PRO A 227 24.38 0.86 -6.09
N VAL A 228 24.83 0.45 -4.90
CA VAL A 228 25.77 1.23 -4.07
C VAL A 228 27.20 0.72 -4.29
N GLN A 229 28.10 1.63 -4.66
CA GLN A 229 29.55 1.39 -4.67
C GLN A 229 30.15 2.17 -3.49
N GLU A 230 30.32 1.49 -2.36
CA GLU A 230 30.64 2.10 -1.06
C GLU A 230 31.88 3.03 -1.12
N GLU A 231 32.98 2.55 -1.70
CA GLU A 231 34.21 3.35 -1.83
C GLU A 231 34.02 4.63 -2.65
N LYS A 232 33.32 4.53 -3.80
CA LYS A 232 33.04 5.67 -4.68
C LYS A 232 32.13 6.67 -3.98
N MET A 233 31.07 6.18 -3.33
CA MET A 233 30.10 6.98 -2.60
C MET A 233 30.74 7.77 -1.46
N VAL A 234 31.56 7.12 -0.63
CA VAL A 234 32.25 7.78 0.50
C VAL A 234 33.23 8.84 0.00
N ALA A 235 34.01 8.52 -1.04
CA ALA A 235 34.94 9.49 -1.64
C ALA A 235 34.20 10.70 -2.21
N GLY A 236 33.13 10.47 -2.98
CA GLY A 236 32.35 11.54 -3.58
C GLY A 236 31.56 12.38 -2.56
N ARG A 237 31.04 11.78 -1.48
CA ARG A 237 30.46 12.52 -0.35
C ARG A 237 31.47 13.49 0.26
N SER A 238 32.71 13.05 0.44
CA SER A 238 33.79 13.90 0.95
C SER A 238 34.10 15.08 0.01
N GLU A 239 34.17 14.82 -1.29
CA GLU A 239 34.38 15.85 -2.32
C GLU A 239 33.24 16.88 -2.35
N ILE A 240 31.98 16.41 -2.32
CA ILE A 240 30.80 17.27 -2.29
C ILE A 240 30.77 18.09 -1.01
N ALA A 241 31.09 17.49 0.15
CA ALA A 241 31.14 18.21 1.41
C ALA A 241 32.18 19.35 1.36
N GLN A 242 33.36 19.11 0.76
CA GLN A 242 34.37 20.16 0.55
C GLN A 242 33.87 21.24 -0.40
N LEU A 243 33.26 20.86 -1.53
CA LEU A 243 32.68 21.78 -2.50
C LEU A 243 31.64 22.70 -1.86
N LEU A 244 30.69 22.14 -1.11
CA LEU A 244 29.61 22.87 -0.47
C LEU A 244 30.16 23.81 0.62
N LYS A 245 31.09 23.34 1.47
CA LYS A 245 31.77 24.17 2.48
C LYS A 245 32.51 25.35 1.82
N ALA A 246 33.21 25.10 0.71
CA ALA A 246 33.92 26.15 -0.03
C ALA A 246 32.97 27.20 -0.64
N ARG A 247 31.73 26.82 -0.98
CA ARG A 247 30.69 27.71 -1.49
C ARG A 247 29.88 28.41 -0.37
N GLY A 248 30.26 28.23 0.90
CA GLY A 248 29.61 28.89 2.04
C GLY A 248 28.35 28.17 2.53
N ALA A 249 28.22 26.87 2.28
CA ALA A 249 27.17 26.07 2.91
C ALA A 249 27.38 26.08 4.44
N LEU A 250 26.32 26.41 5.17
CA LEU A 250 26.38 26.42 6.62
C LEU A 250 26.33 24.97 7.13
N PRO A 251 27.21 24.57 8.07
CA PRO A 251 27.03 23.31 8.77
C PRO A 251 25.67 23.37 9.49
N HIS A 252 24.81 22.39 9.22
CA HIS A 252 23.60 22.23 10.01
C HIS A 252 24.04 21.95 11.45
N GLU A 253 23.51 22.70 12.43
CA GLU A 253 23.76 22.38 13.84
C GLU A 253 23.26 20.96 14.07
N ALA A 254 24.17 20.02 14.31
CA ALA A 254 23.81 18.69 14.75
C ALA A 254 23.05 18.86 16.07
N GLY A 255 21.72 18.88 15.99
CA GLY A 255 20.87 18.70 17.15
C GLY A 255 21.35 17.47 17.91
N ALA A 256 21.24 17.50 19.23
CA ALA A 256 21.63 16.38 20.10
C ALA A 256 21.23 15.04 19.45
N GLU A 257 22.16 14.09 19.34
CA GLU A 257 21.95 12.78 18.70
C GLU A 257 20.55 12.26 19.01
N GLU A 258 19.62 12.41 18.05
CA GLU A 258 18.27 11.95 18.23
C GLU A 258 18.33 10.42 18.12
N PRO A 259 18.01 9.65 19.19
CA PRO A 259 18.20 8.20 19.20
C PRO A 259 17.44 7.45 18.08
N MET A 260 16.49 8.12 17.45
CA MET A 260 15.59 7.61 16.42
C MET A 260 15.79 8.30 15.06
N ALA A 261 16.91 9.01 14.83
CA ALA A 261 17.21 9.67 13.56
C ALA A 261 17.15 8.73 12.36
N TRP A 262 17.58 7.47 12.53
CA TRP A 262 17.51 6.41 11.51
C TRP A 262 16.07 6.11 11.02
N LEU A 263 15.05 6.47 11.80
CA LEU A 263 13.64 6.16 11.50
C LEU A 263 13.03 7.14 10.49
N TYR A 264 13.37 8.42 10.58
CA TYR A 264 12.71 9.47 9.78
C TYR A 264 12.93 9.33 8.26
N PRO A 265 14.10 8.88 7.78
CA PRO A 265 14.29 8.60 6.36
C PRO A 265 13.45 7.41 5.86
N LEU A 266 13.05 6.49 6.74
CA LEU A 266 12.17 5.37 6.40
C LEU A 266 10.70 5.80 6.30
N VAL A 267 10.38 6.98 6.85
CA VAL A 267 9.01 7.45 7.10
C VAL A 267 8.98 8.96 6.85
N PRO A 268 9.07 9.40 5.58
CA PRO A 268 9.22 10.82 5.27
C PRO A 268 8.06 11.66 5.79
N GLY A 269 8.36 12.86 6.29
CA GLY A 269 7.37 13.76 6.88
C GLY A 269 6.91 13.37 8.29
N PHE A 270 7.41 12.27 8.86
CA PHE A 270 7.07 11.85 10.23
C PHE A 270 7.70 12.75 11.30
N LYS A 271 8.96 13.18 11.11
CA LYS A 271 9.68 13.98 12.10
C LYS A 271 8.92 15.27 12.50
N PRO A 272 8.49 16.12 11.56
CA PRO A 272 7.75 17.33 11.91
C PRO A 272 6.46 17.06 12.71
N ILE A 273 5.80 15.92 12.46
CA ILE A 273 4.56 15.52 13.14
C ILE A 273 4.86 15.04 14.56
N VAL A 274 5.92 14.24 14.74
CA VAL A 274 6.31 13.71 16.06
C VAL A 274 6.80 14.82 16.98
N ASP A 275 7.57 15.78 16.45
CA ASP A 275 8.10 16.89 17.24
C ASP A 275 6.98 17.76 17.88
N GLN A 276 5.77 17.73 17.31
CA GLN A 276 4.58 18.41 17.84
C GLN A 276 3.82 17.63 18.93
N LEU A 277 4.15 16.35 19.16
CA LEU A 277 3.48 15.50 20.15
C LEU A 277 4.08 15.68 21.56
N PRO A 278 3.30 15.49 22.64
CA PRO A 278 3.85 15.40 23.99
C PRO A 278 4.73 14.14 24.12
N GLY A 279 5.77 14.17 24.97
CA GLY A 279 6.81 13.13 25.01
C GLY A 279 6.30 11.67 25.12
N TRP A 280 5.26 11.40 25.91
CA TRP A 280 4.68 10.05 26.01
C TRP A 280 4.03 9.59 24.68
N ALA A 281 3.44 10.53 23.94
CA ALA A 281 2.82 10.26 22.65
C ALA A 281 3.86 10.13 21.54
N GLN A 282 4.98 10.83 21.63
CA GLN A 282 6.14 10.63 20.75
C GLN A 282 6.65 9.19 20.86
N THR A 283 6.91 8.70 22.08
CA THR A 283 7.35 7.31 22.28
C THR A 283 6.33 6.31 21.73
N THR A 284 5.04 6.56 21.94
CA THR A 284 3.97 5.71 21.43
C THR A 284 3.93 5.70 19.89
N ALA A 285 4.04 6.87 19.25
CA ALA A 285 4.06 7.00 17.80
C ALA A 285 5.27 6.26 17.19
N ILE A 286 6.45 6.45 17.80
CA ILE A 286 7.69 5.77 17.39
C ILE A 286 7.55 4.25 17.50
N VAL A 287 7.05 3.72 18.62
CA VAL A 287 6.82 2.28 18.81
C VAL A 287 5.83 1.73 17.78
N LEU A 288 4.75 2.48 17.50
CA LEU A 288 3.79 2.10 16.47
C LEU A 288 4.44 2.03 15.09
N VAL A 289 5.24 3.03 14.71
CA VAL A 289 5.93 3.03 13.42
C VAL A 289 6.95 1.88 13.30
N ILE A 290 7.76 1.62 14.33
CA ILE A 290 8.69 0.48 14.32
C ILE A 290 7.92 -0.83 14.16
N ASN A 291 6.84 -1.02 14.92
CA ASN A 291 6.05 -2.24 14.83
C ASN A 291 5.36 -2.38 13.46
N TRP A 292 4.99 -1.26 12.83
CA TRP A 292 4.48 -1.24 11.46
C TRP A 292 5.55 -1.62 10.42
N LEU A 293 6.78 -1.07 10.53
CA LEU A 293 7.91 -1.43 9.67
C LEU A 293 8.23 -2.94 9.77
N LEU A 294 8.19 -3.50 10.98
CA LEU A 294 8.32 -4.95 11.17
C LEU A 294 7.15 -5.74 10.58
N ALA A 295 5.95 -5.14 10.54
CA ALA A 295 4.73 -5.77 10.05
C ALA A 295 4.57 -5.74 8.51
N ILE A 296 5.28 -4.86 7.81
CA ILE A 296 5.19 -4.72 6.35
C ILE A 296 6.10 -5.68 5.56
N ILE A 297 7.07 -6.33 6.22
CA ILE A 297 7.97 -7.30 5.58
C ILE A 297 7.13 -8.39 4.87
N PRO A 298 7.22 -8.54 3.54
CA PRO A 298 6.22 -9.26 2.76
C PRO A 298 6.45 -10.78 2.75
N ILE A 299 6.59 -11.41 3.92
CA ILE A 299 6.86 -12.87 4.02
C ILE A 299 5.70 -13.67 3.42
N PHE A 300 4.46 -13.32 3.76
CA PHE A 300 3.27 -13.99 3.26
C PHE A 300 2.80 -13.43 1.91
N GLN A 301 3.44 -12.39 1.36
CA GLN A 301 3.04 -11.75 0.11
C GLN A 301 1.51 -11.53 0.06
N HIS A 302 0.83 -11.95 -1.01
CA HIS A 302 -0.62 -11.84 -1.17
C HIS A 302 -1.46 -12.79 -0.31
N LEU A 303 -0.83 -13.70 0.44
CA LEU A 303 -1.47 -14.67 1.33
C LEU A 303 -1.66 -14.17 2.77
N TRP A 304 -1.25 -12.94 3.08
CA TRP A 304 -1.36 -12.35 4.41
C TRP A 304 -2.79 -12.46 5.02
N PHE A 305 -3.83 -12.38 4.20
CA PHE A 305 -5.22 -12.49 4.68
C PHE A 305 -5.53 -13.88 5.29
N LEU A 306 -4.87 -14.94 4.83
CA LEU A 306 -4.96 -16.28 5.43
C LEU A 306 -4.25 -16.31 6.78
N TYR A 307 -3.11 -15.65 6.90
CA TYR A 307 -2.39 -15.51 8.17
C TYR A 307 -3.27 -14.82 9.23
N TYR A 308 -3.84 -13.66 8.90
CA TYR A 308 -4.79 -12.98 9.80
C TYR A 308 -6.01 -13.84 10.10
N LEU A 309 -6.51 -14.61 9.13
CA LEU A 309 -7.62 -15.52 9.37
C LEU A 309 -7.25 -16.65 10.35
N VAL A 310 -6.01 -17.16 10.33
CA VAL A 310 -5.52 -18.11 11.35
C VAL A 310 -5.55 -17.46 12.73
N LEU A 311 -5.02 -16.24 12.87
CA LEU A 311 -5.01 -15.50 14.13
C LEU A 311 -6.43 -15.25 14.66
N LEU A 312 -7.35 -14.82 13.80
CA LEU A 312 -8.73 -14.55 14.19
C LEU A 312 -9.50 -15.82 14.58
N VAL A 313 -9.24 -16.94 13.90
CA VAL A 313 -9.80 -18.25 14.30
C VAL A 313 -9.23 -18.71 15.64
N ALA A 314 -7.93 -18.50 15.90
CA ALA A 314 -7.32 -18.78 17.20
C ALA A 314 -7.92 -17.89 18.30
N GLY A 315 -8.08 -16.59 18.03
CA GLY A 315 -8.76 -15.65 18.93
C GLY A 315 -10.20 -16.07 19.21
N PHE A 316 -10.95 -16.51 18.20
CA PHE A 316 -12.30 -17.06 18.38
C PHE A 316 -12.31 -18.30 19.28
N VAL A 317 -11.35 -19.21 19.13
CA VAL A 317 -11.21 -20.39 19.99
C VAL A 317 -10.97 -19.98 21.44
N VAL A 318 -10.10 -19.01 21.69
CA VAL A 318 -9.83 -18.48 23.04
C VAL A 318 -11.07 -17.81 23.62
N VAL A 319 -11.69 -16.90 22.88
CA VAL A 319 -12.91 -16.19 23.32
C VAL A 319 -14.05 -17.15 23.61
N THR A 320 -14.28 -18.15 22.76
CA THR A 320 -15.34 -19.15 23.00
C THR A 320 -15.04 -20.06 24.18
N TRP A 321 -13.76 -20.39 24.41
CA TRP A 321 -13.35 -21.14 25.61
C TRP A 321 -13.57 -20.32 26.89
N VAL A 322 -13.16 -19.05 26.90
CA VAL A 322 -13.39 -18.12 28.03
C VAL A 322 -14.89 -17.91 28.26
N ALA A 323 -15.66 -17.63 27.21
CA ALA A 323 -17.10 -17.39 27.30
C ALA A 323 -17.85 -18.60 27.90
N ARG A 324 -17.40 -19.83 27.59
CA ARG A 324 -17.94 -21.06 28.20
C ARG A 324 -17.56 -21.18 29.68
N LYS A 325 -16.33 -20.83 30.05
CA LYS A 325 -15.88 -20.86 31.46
C LYS A 325 -16.60 -19.81 32.32
N LEU A 326 -16.85 -18.63 31.76
CA LEU A 326 -17.47 -17.50 32.45
C LEU A 326 -19.00 -17.42 32.27
N ASN A 327 -19.63 -18.41 31.62
CA ASN A 327 -21.06 -18.43 31.33
C ASN A 327 -21.59 -17.12 30.70
N TRP A 328 -20.85 -16.57 29.74
CA TRP A 328 -21.24 -15.33 29.06
C TRP A 328 -22.59 -15.51 28.34
N LYS A 329 -23.52 -14.60 28.61
CA LYS A 329 -24.81 -14.55 27.91
C LYS A 329 -24.62 -14.00 26.50
N PRO A 330 -25.31 -14.56 25.49
CA PRO A 330 -25.25 -14.03 24.13
C PRO A 330 -25.82 -12.63 24.07
N LEU A 331 -25.30 -11.80 23.16
CA LEU A 331 -25.82 -10.46 22.94
C LEU A 331 -27.30 -10.48 22.51
N PRO A 332 -28.11 -9.52 22.98
CA PRO A 332 -29.49 -9.38 22.54
C PRO A 332 -29.61 -9.29 21.01
N ALA A 333 -30.56 -10.04 20.44
CA ALA A 333 -30.73 -10.14 18.99
C ALA A 333 -31.00 -8.78 18.30
N TRP A 334 -31.59 -7.81 19.01
CA TRP A 334 -31.90 -6.49 18.48
C TRP A 334 -30.65 -5.66 18.16
N ILE A 335 -29.56 -5.82 18.94
CA ILE A 335 -28.28 -5.13 18.73
C ILE A 335 -27.66 -5.52 17.38
N ILE A 336 -27.89 -6.76 16.98
CA ILE A 336 -27.36 -7.34 15.75
C ILE A 336 -28.32 -7.09 14.58
N ALA A 337 -29.63 -7.25 14.78
CA ALA A 337 -30.62 -7.23 13.69
C ALA A 337 -31.08 -5.82 13.28
N SER A 338 -31.01 -4.84 14.18
CA SER A 338 -31.48 -3.47 13.93
C SER A 338 -30.56 -2.70 12.96
N PRO A 339 -31.08 -1.81 12.09
CA PRO A 339 -30.23 -0.87 11.34
C PRO A 339 -29.36 0.01 12.25
N LEU A 340 -29.76 0.22 13.51
CA LEU A 340 -29.00 0.96 14.53
C LEU A 340 -27.67 0.28 14.92
N ARG A 341 -27.40 -0.95 14.45
CA ARG A 341 -26.12 -1.63 14.66
C ARG A 341 -24.91 -0.80 14.20
N LEU A 342 -25.10 0.07 13.19
CA LEU A 342 -24.05 0.97 12.73
C LEU A 342 -23.59 1.96 13.82
N LEU A 343 -24.46 2.31 14.78
CA LEU A 343 -24.11 3.23 15.87
C LEU A 343 -23.03 2.67 16.82
N TRP A 344 -22.89 1.36 16.92
CA TRP A 344 -21.83 0.74 17.72
C TRP A 344 -20.73 0.12 16.85
N LEU A 345 -21.08 -0.39 15.66
CA LEU A 345 -20.09 -0.95 14.74
C LEU A 345 -19.13 0.13 14.23
N VAL A 346 -19.65 1.28 13.78
CA VAL A 346 -18.81 2.35 13.21
C VAL A 346 -17.79 2.86 14.24
N PRO A 347 -18.17 3.28 15.47
CA PRO A 347 -17.19 3.68 16.47
C PRO A 347 -16.19 2.58 16.83
N LEU A 348 -16.64 1.32 16.94
CA LEU A 348 -15.77 0.21 17.29
C LEU A 348 -14.73 -0.09 16.20
N THR A 349 -15.11 0.03 14.92
CA THR A 349 -14.17 -0.10 13.79
C THR A 349 -13.35 1.16 13.54
N PHE A 350 -13.83 2.33 13.96
CA PHE A 350 -13.15 3.61 13.81
C PHE A 350 -11.86 3.65 14.61
N VAL A 351 -11.87 3.18 15.87
CA VAL A 351 -10.69 3.21 16.74
C VAL A 351 -9.47 2.55 16.07
N PRO A 352 -9.51 1.29 15.63
CA PRO A 352 -8.37 0.69 14.94
C PRO A 352 -8.09 1.30 13.58
N GLN A 353 -9.09 1.81 12.84
CA GLN A 353 -8.85 2.51 11.56
C GLN A 353 -8.05 3.80 11.75
N PHE A 354 -8.31 4.54 12.82
CA PHE A 354 -7.65 5.81 13.10
C PHE A 354 -6.12 5.67 13.22
N PHE A 355 -5.65 4.53 13.73
CA PHE A 355 -4.22 4.23 13.84
C PHE A 355 -3.60 3.64 12.54
N MET A 356 -4.37 3.51 11.46
CA MET A 356 -3.90 3.08 10.13
C MET A 356 -3.85 4.28 9.17
N VAL A 357 -2.77 5.08 9.24
CA VAL A 357 -2.60 6.36 8.51
C VAL A 357 -2.01 6.18 7.10
N THR A 358 -1.74 4.95 6.73
CA THR A 358 -1.06 4.46 5.52
C THR A 358 -1.91 4.50 4.26
N ASP A 359 -3.04 3.80 4.19
CA ASP A 359 -3.75 3.65 2.91
C ASP A 359 -5.26 3.92 2.99
N PHE A 360 -5.91 3.96 1.83
CA PHE A 360 -7.36 4.01 1.75
C PHE A 360 -7.95 2.65 2.15
N GLY A 361 -8.26 2.51 3.44
CA GLY A 361 -8.63 1.24 4.05
C GLY A 361 -7.44 0.58 4.75
N PRO A 362 -7.61 -0.65 5.26
CA PRO A 362 -6.58 -1.36 6.00
C PRO A 362 -5.43 -1.84 5.10
N ASP A 363 -4.21 -1.75 5.64
CA ASP A 363 -2.96 -2.14 4.97
C ASP A 363 -2.86 -3.60 4.59
N THR A 364 -1.91 -3.88 3.69
CA THR A 364 -1.24 -5.17 3.55
C THR A 364 -0.11 -5.30 4.57
N ALA A 365 -0.39 -5.90 5.73
CA ALA A 365 0.65 -6.37 6.65
C ALA A 365 0.95 -7.85 6.38
N ALA A 366 2.04 -8.12 5.67
CA ALA A 366 2.41 -9.45 5.19
C ALA A 366 3.51 -10.14 6.02
N SER A 367 3.85 -9.56 7.18
CA SER A 367 4.83 -10.13 8.11
C SER A 367 4.22 -11.16 9.07
N PRO A 368 5.04 -12.07 9.63
CA PRO A 368 4.67 -12.90 10.79
C PRO A 368 4.33 -12.07 12.03
N ILE A 369 4.80 -10.83 12.12
CA ILE A 369 4.42 -9.95 13.23
C ILE A 369 3.10 -9.27 12.85
N PRO A 370 1.98 -9.55 13.56
CA PRO A 370 0.71 -8.95 13.24
C PRO A 370 0.71 -7.47 13.62
N TRP A 371 0.20 -6.63 12.74
CA TRP A 371 -0.03 -5.22 13.02
C TRP A 371 -1.28 -5.08 13.91
N PRO A 372 -1.16 -4.65 15.20
CA PRO A 372 -2.26 -4.73 16.14
C PRO A 372 -3.52 -3.95 15.74
N PRO A 373 -3.45 -2.70 15.23
CA PRO A 373 -4.63 -1.98 14.75
C PRO A 373 -5.36 -2.74 13.64
N MET A 374 -4.63 -3.32 12.69
CA MET A 374 -5.21 -4.08 11.59
C MET A 374 -5.84 -5.40 12.06
N LEU A 375 -5.20 -6.11 12.98
CA LEU A 375 -5.78 -7.33 13.58
C LEU A 375 -7.06 -6.99 14.34
N ALA A 376 -7.07 -5.92 15.13
CA ALA A 376 -8.24 -5.44 15.84
C ALA A 376 -9.36 -5.01 14.87
N TYR A 377 -9.02 -4.30 13.79
CA TYR A 377 -9.95 -3.88 12.76
C TYR A 377 -10.69 -5.09 12.16
N TYR A 378 -9.96 -6.11 11.68
CA TYR A 378 -10.58 -7.31 11.12
C TYR A 378 -11.26 -8.19 12.17
N ALA A 379 -10.83 -8.14 13.42
CA ALA A 379 -11.50 -8.84 14.52
C ALA A 379 -12.92 -8.31 14.74
N VAL A 380 -13.19 -7.02 14.51
CA VAL A 380 -14.55 -6.48 14.59
C VAL A 380 -15.45 -7.08 13.51
N PHE A 381 -15.01 -7.10 12.25
CA PHE A 381 -15.78 -7.70 11.15
C PHE A 381 -15.99 -9.20 11.35
N PHE A 382 -14.93 -9.92 11.68
CA PHE A 382 -14.98 -11.35 11.96
C PHE A 382 -15.89 -11.67 13.15
N GLY A 383 -15.74 -10.94 14.26
CA GLY A 383 -16.55 -11.09 15.45
C GLY A 383 -18.03 -10.81 15.17
N PHE A 384 -18.34 -9.72 14.45
CA PHE A 384 -19.71 -9.43 14.03
C PHE A 384 -20.27 -10.55 13.15
N GLY A 385 -19.51 -11.04 12.18
CA GLY A 385 -19.90 -12.19 11.36
C GLY A 385 -20.21 -13.43 12.19
N ALA A 386 -19.39 -13.73 13.19
CA ALA A 386 -19.61 -14.84 14.10
C ALA A 386 -20.88 -14.67 14.96
N LEU A 387 -21.16 -13.45 15.42
CA LEU A 387 -22.37 -13.09 16.17
C LEU A 387 -23.65 -13.22 15.33
N CYS A 388 -23.56 -13.01 14.02
CA CYS A 388 -24.70 -13.08 13.11
C CYS A 388 -25.22 -14.52 12.91
N HIS A 389 -24.36 -15.53 13.08
CA HIS A 389 -24.75 -16.92 12.82
C HIS A 389 -25.74 -17.44 13.87
N GLY A 390 -26.90 -17.94 13.40
CA GLY A 390 -27.96 -18.49 14.26
C GLY A 390 -28.93 -17.44 14.82
N GLN A 391 -28.87 -16.19 14.34
CA GLN A 391 -29.80 -15.12 14.70
C GLN A 391 -30.91 -14.98 13.65
N LYS A 392 -32.07 -15.62 13.88
CA LYS A 392 -33.20 -15.61 12.94
C LYS A 392 -33.67 -14.20 12.55
N ALA A 393 -33.68 -13.26 13.50
CA ALA A 393 -34.07 -11.87 13.25
C ALA A 393 -33.12 -11.16 12.29
N PHE A 394 -31.81 -11.43 12.42
CA PHE A 394 -30.80 -10.91 11.51
C PHE A 394 -30.96 -11.52 10.11
N GLU A 395 -31.08 -12.85 10.03
CA GLU A 395 -31.25 -13.56 8.76
C GLU A 395 -32.51 -13.14 8.01
N LYS A 396 -33.59 -12.77 8.70
CA LYS A 396 -34.83 -12.27 8.09
C LYS A 396 -34.72 -10.82 7.60
N ASN A 397 -34.04 -9.95 8.36
CA ASN A 397 -34.07 -8.51 8.14
C ASN A 397 -32.85 -7.97 7.37
N ILE A 398 -31.74 -8.71 7.30
CA ILE A 398 -30.52 -8.24 6.64
C ILE A 398 -30.75 -8.00 5.15
N GLY A 399 -30.23 -6.88 4.66
CA GLY A 399 -30.24 -6.57 3.23
C GLY A 399 -31.56 -6.04 2.69
N ARG A 400 -32.61 -5.88 3.51
CA ARG A 400 -33.90 -5.34 3.04
C ARG A 400 -33.79 -3.91 2.49
N ARG A 401 -32.88 -3.11 3.04
CA ARG A 401 -32.61 -1.71 2.64
C ARG A 401 -31.32 -1.58 1.83
N TRP A 402 -30.94 -2.61 1.08
CA TRP A 402 -29.69 -2.61 0.33
C TRP A 402 -29.51 -1.45 -0.66
N PRO A 403 -30.56 -0.96 -1.38
CA PRO A 403 -30.36 0.16 -2.29
C PRO A 403 -29.96 1.43 -1.53
N VAL A 404 -30.57 1.65 -0.35
CA VAL A 404 -30.23 2.78 0.52
C VAL A 404 -28.78 2.69 0.98
N TYR A 405 -28.32 1.51 1.39
CA TYR A 405 -26.93 1.32 1.80
C TYR A 405 -25.94 1.60 0.66
N LEU A 406 -26.21 1.10 -0.55
CA LEU A 406 -25.33 1.37 -1.70
C LEU A 406 -25.37 2.83 -2.15
N LEU A 407 -26.54 3.48 -2.12
CA LEU A 407 -26.67 4.91 -2.44
C LEU A 407 -25.91 5.78 -1.44
N LEU A 408 -25.95 5.44 -0.14
CA LEU A 408 -25.19 6.16 0.90
C LEU A 408 -23.69 5.84 0.84
N ALA A 409 -23.28 4.70 0.28
CA ALA A 409 -21.87 4.35 0.16
C ALA A 409 -21.13 5.29 -0.81
N ILE A 410 -21.80 5.81 -1.83
CA ILE A 410 -21.20 6.72 -2.83
C ILE A 410 -20.69 8.02 -2.17
N PRO A 411 -21.52 8.83 -1.47
CA PRO A 411 -21.00 10.02 -0.81
C PRO A 411 -19.99 9.70 0.29
N ALA A 412 -20.14 8.56 1.00
CA ALA A 412 -19.14 8.13 1.98
C ALA A 412 -17.77 7.88 1.34
N LEU A 413 -17.72 7.22 0.18
CA LEU A 413 -16.48 7.00 -0.58
C LEU A 413 -15.86 8.31 -1.05
N LEU A 414 -16.67 9.21 -1.62
CA LEU A 414 -16.20 10.51 -2.12
C LEU A 414 -15.63 11.38 -0.99
N LEU A 415 -16.31 11.44 0.15
CA LEU A 415 -15.84 12.16 1.33
C LEU A 415 -14.59 11.52 1.92
N ALA A 416 -14.55 10.18 2.03
CA ALA A 416 -13.35 9.48 2.51
C ALA A 416 -12.14 9.79 1.62
N ARG A 417 -12.32 9.78 0.29
CA ARG A 417 -11.25 10.08 -0.66
C ARG A 417 -10.81 11.54 -0.58
N HIS A 418 -11.74 12.48 -0.47
CA HIS A 418 -11.41 13.90 -0.31
C HIS A 418 -10.49 14.13 0.91
N TRP A 419 -10.85 13.56 2.06
CA TRP A 419 -10.03 13.68 3.27
C TRP A 419 -8.75 12.86 3.21
N TYR A 420 -8.72 11.74 2.49
CA TYR A 420 -7.49 11.00 2.20
C TYR A 420 -6.49 11.85 1.39
N GLU A 421 -6.96 12.53 0.34
CA GLU A 421 -6.12 13.42 -0.49
C GLU A 421 -5.60 14.64 0.30
N LEU A 422 -6.32 15.10 1.33
CA LEU A 422 -5.88 16.19 2.21
C LEU A 422 -4.95 15.70 3.33
N ARG A 423 -5.21 14.51 3.87
CA ARG A 423 -4.39 13.87 4.91
C ARG A 423 -3.03 13.46 4.36
N GLY A 424 -2.98 13.01 3.10
CA GLY A 424 -1.85 12.26 2.58
C GLY A 424 -1.79 10.84 3.16
N SER A 425 -0.66 10.20 2.94
CA SER A 425 -0.25 8.91 3.50
C SER A 425 1.23 8.94 3.86
N LEU A 426 1.70 7.83 4.42
CA LEU A 426 3.13 7.60 4.63
C LEU A 426 3.98 7.58 3.36
N PHE A 427 3.35 7.42 2.18
CA PHE A 427 4.01 7.42 0.87
C PHE A 427 3.57 8.60 -0.02
N VAL A 428 2.66 9.45 0.47
CA VAL A 428 2.11 10.61 -0.25
C VAL A 428 2.05 11.77 0.74
N THR A 429 2.89 12.78 0.56
CA THR A 429 3.00 13.87 1.53
C THR A 429 1.68 14.60 1.72
N SER A 430 1.38 14.92 2.99
CA SER A 430 0.22 15.73 3.35
C SER A 430 0.40 17.15 2.79
N LYS A 431 -0.70 17.85 2.52
CA LYS A 431 -0.63 19.27 2.11
C LYS A 431 -0.11 20.20 3.21
N SER A 432 0.01 19.71 4.43
CA SER A 432 0.43 20.46 5.61
C SER A 432 1.19 19.56 6.58
N ASN A 433 2.30 20.04 7.12
CA ASN A 433 3.07 19.36 8.17
C ASN A 433 2.54 19.65 9.59
N GLU A 434 1.37 20.26 9.72
CA GLU A 434 0.73 20.55 11.00
C GLU A 434 -0.02 19.32 11.55
N LEU A 435 0.25 18.98 12.81
CA LEU A 435 -0.38 17.85 13.50
C LEU A 435 -1.91 18.02 13.62
N SER A 436 -2.38 19.26 13.85
CA SER A 436 -3.81 19.58 13.93
C SER A 436 -4.56 19.21 12.65
N HIS A 437 -4.01 19.62 11.50
CA HIS A 437 -4.56 19.31 10.18
C HIS A 437 -4.50 17.80 9.88
N LEU A 438 -3.37 17.14 10.20
CA LEU A 438 -3.25 15.69 10.04
C LEU A 438 -4.31 14.94 10.85
N LEU A 439 -4.46 15.26 12.14
CA LEU A 439 -5.42 14.61 13.03
C LEU A 439 -6.86 14.83 12.57
N TYR A 440 -7.20 16.07 12.17
CA TYR A 440 -8.53 16.40 11.66
C TYR A 440 -8.84 15.67 10.35
N ASN A 441 -7.92 15.68 9.39
CA ASN A 441 -8.09 15.00 8.11
C ASN A 441 -8.15 13.47 8.32
N ASN A 442 -7.32 12.92 9.21
CA ASN A 442 -7.31 11.49 9.54
C ASN A 442 -8.59 11.05 10.26
N LEU A 443 -9.13 11.88 11.16
CA LEU A 443 -10.41 11.65 11.83
C LEU A 443 -11.53 11.48 10.80
N LEU A 444 -11.67 12.44 9.88
CA LEU A 444 -12.73 12.42 8.87
C LEU A 444 -12.52 11.31 7.84
N CYS A 445 -11.28 11.13 7.35
CA CYS A 445 -10.92 10.04 6.45
C CYS A 445 -11.29 8.68 7.06
N SER A 446 -10.89 8.43 8.32
CA SER A 446 -11.15 7.16 9.01
C SER A 446 -12.64 6.92 9.23
N LEU A 447 -13.38 7.96 9.63
CA LEU A 447 -14.84 7.88 9.82
C LEU A 447 -15.56 7.49 8.52
N PHE A 448 -15.29 8.21 7.43
CA PHE A 448 -15.95 7.95 6.15
C PHE A 448 -15.51 6.64 5.50
N THR A 449 -14.24 6.23 5.68
CA THR A 449 -13.74 4.92 5.21
C THR A 449 -14.46 3.77 5.91
N VAL A 450 -14.59 3.86 7.23
CA VAL A 450 -15.32 2.87 8.03
C VAL A 450 -16.80 2.83 7.67
N LEU A 451 -17.42 4.00 7.52
CA LEU A 451 -18.82 4.10 7.11
C LEU A 451 -19.01 3.47 5.73
N TYR A 452 -18.15 3.80 4.76
CA TYR A 452 -18.13 3.21 3.44
C TYR A 452 -18.05 1.67 3.49
N ALA A 453 -17.11 1.12 4.25
CA ALA A 453 -16.93 -0.32 4.38
C ALA A 453 -18.22 -1.02 4.85
N TRP A 454 -18.85 -0.52 5.93
CA TRP A 454 -20.08 -1.12 6.45
C TRP A 454 -21.28 -0.96 5.51
N LEU A 455 -21.44 0.21 4.88
CA LEU A 455 -22.49 0.46 3.90
C LEU A 455 -22.37 -0.48 2.70
N MET A 456 -21.16 -0.65 2.16
CA MET A 456 -20.89 -1.59 1.08
C MET A 456 -21.17 -3.03 1.47
N ILE A 457 -20.74 -3.46 2.66
CA ILE A 457 -21.00 -4.82 3.16
C ILE A 457 -22.50 -5.11 3.23
N PHE A 458 -23.29 -4.26 3.88
CA PHE A 458 -24.72 -4.51 4.03
C PHE A 458 -25.49 -4.32 2.72
N GLY A 459 -25.06 -3.38 1.88
CA GLY A 459 -25.56 -3.19 0.53
C GLY A 459 -25.34 -4.43 -0.34
N LEU A 460 -24.11 -4.95 -0.40
CA LEU A 460 -23.79 -6.12 -1.21
C LEU A 460 -24.45 -7.39 -0.66
N ILE A 461 -24.48 -7.62 0.66
CA ILE A 461 -25.20 -8.78 1.20
C ILE A 461 -26.67 -8.76 0.77
N GLY A 462 -27.33 -7.60 0.82
CA GLY A 462 -28.73 -7.51 0.39
C GLY A 462 -28.94 -7.57 -1.11
N LEU A 463 -28.05 -6.96 -1.90
CA LEU A 463 -28.05 -7.09 -3.37
C LEU A 463 -27.95 -8.56 -3.76
N PHE A 464 -26.98 -9.29 -3.21
CA PHE A 464 -26.78 -10.69 -3.54
C PHE A 464 -27.95 -11.57 -3.09
N ARG A 465 -28.54 -11.29 -1.93
CA ARG A 465 -29.75 -11.98 -1.48
C ARG A 465 -30.98 -11.71 -2.35
N ARG A 466 -31.04 -10.56 -3.03
CA ARG A 466 -32.16 -10.22 -3.92
C ARG A 466 -32.03 -10.93 -5.27
N PHE A 467 -30.84 -10.94 -5.86
CA PHE A 467 -30.62 -11.42 -7.22
C PHE A 467 -30.07 -12.85 -7.32
N PHE A 468 -29.46 -13.37 -6.25
CA PHE A 468 -28.84 -14.71 -6.22
C PHE A 468 -29.44 -15.59 -5.10
N SER A 469 -30.74 -15.44 -4.84
CA SER A 469 -31.46 -16.25 -3.84
C SER A 469 -31.70 -17.70 -4.26
N SER A 470 -31.70 -17.99 -5.56
CA SER A 470 -31.90 -19.33 -6.10
C SER A 470 -30.58 -20.09 -6.23
N GLY A 471 -30.64 -21.42 -6.03
CA GLY A 471 -29.49 -22.29 -6.21
C GLY A 471 -29.11 -22.39 -7.68
N ASN A 472 -28.01 -21.74 -8.08
CA ASN A 472 -27.48 -21.82 -9.44
C ASN A 472 -26.18 -22.65 -9.42
N ARG A 473 -26.16 -23.74 -10.21
CA ARG A 473 -25.01 -24.65 -10.30
C ARG A 473 -23.74 -23.95 -10.78
N ARG A 474 -23.84 -23.02 -11.73
CA ARG A 474 -22.69 -22.24 -12.23
C ARG A 474 -22.13 -21.33 -11.15
N ILE A 475 -22.99 -20.63 -10.42
CA ILE A 475 -22.57 -19.76 -9.31
C ILE A 475 -21.93 -20.56 -8.19
N ARG A 476 -22.48 -21.75 -7.88
CA ARG A 476 -21.88 -22.66 -6.90
C ARG A 476 -20.48 -23.09 -7.35
N TYR A 477 -20.31 -23.51 -8.60
CA TYR A 477 -18.99 -23.87 -9.14
C TYR A 477 -17.98 -22.70 -9.07
N VAL A 478 -18.38 -21.48 -9.44
CA VAL A 478 -17.54 -20.28 -9.30
C VAL A 478 -17.20 -20.00 -7.84
N SER A 479 -18.15 -20.20 -6.91
CA SER A 479 -17.91 -20.05 -5.47
C SER A 479 -16.93 -21.11 -4.95
N ASP A 480 -17.06 -22.36 -5.39
CA ASP A 480 -16.23 -23.48 -4.94
C ASP A 480 -14.79 -23.36 -5.47
N SER A 481 -14.62 -22.89 -6.71
CA SER A 481 -13.32 -22.61 -7.32
C SER A 481 -12.69 -21.29 -6.84
N SER A 482 -13.48 -20.36 -6.28
CA SER A 482 -13.01 -19.01 -5.91
C SER A 482 -11.79 -18.99 -4.99
N TYR A 483 -11.66 -19.99 -4.10
CA TYR A 483 -10.51 -20.13 -3.23
C TYR A 483 -9.23 -20.44 -4.02
N TRP A 484 -9.30 -21.42 -4.93
CA TRP A 484 -8.20 -21.77 -5.83
C TRP A 484 -7.82 -20.60 -6.74
N LEU A 485 -8.81 -20.00 -7.39
CA LEU A 485 -8.61 -18.84 -8.26
C LEU A 485 -7.88 -17.72 -7.51
N TYR A 486 -8.30 -17.42 -6.28
CA TYR A 486 -7.67 -16.36 -5.49
C TYR A 486 -6.25 -16.71 -5.01
N VAL A 487 -5.94 -17.96 -4.74
CA VAL A 487 -4.56 -18.32 -4.31
C VAL A 487 -3.58 -18.20 -5.49
N MET A 488 -4.00 -18.60 -6.69
CA MET A 488 -3.10 -18.80 -7.84
C MET A 488 -3.12 -17.71 -8.91
N HIS A 489 -4.02 -16.72 -8.83
CA HIS A 489 -4.13 -15.68 -9.88
C HIS A 489 -2.94 -14.74 -10.05
N LEU A 490 -2.10 -14.53 -9.04
CA LEU A 490 -1.04 -13.53 -9.14
C LEU A 490 0.00 -13.83 -10.23
N PRO A 491 0.65 -15.01 -10.26
CA PRO A 491 1.62 -15.32 -11.31
C PRO A 491 1.12 -15.12 -12.75
N PRO A 492 -0.03 -15.68 -13.18
CA PRO A 492 -0.50 -15.47 -14.55
C PRO A 492 -0.92 -14.02 -14.82
N ILE A 493 -1.50 -13.30 -13.84
CA ILE A 493 -1.84 -11.89 -14.03
C ILE A 493 -0.58 -11.04 -14.23
N MET A 494 0.42 -11.21 -13.37
CA MET A 494 1.67 -10.45 -13.44
C MET A 494 2.39 -10.71 -14.77
N LEU A 495 2.50 -11.96 -15.20
CA LEU A 495 3.11 -12.31 -16.49
C LEU A 495 2.36 -11.69 -17.68
N LEU A 496 1.03 -11.79 -17.70
CA LEU A 496 0.22 -11.20 -18.76
C LEU A 496 0.38 -9.67 -18.79
N GLN A 497 0.38 -9.02 -17.63
CA GLN A 497 0.59 -7.57 -17.54
C GLN A 497 1.96 -7.14 -18.03
N ILE A 498 3.02 -7.90 -17.74
CA ILE A 498 4.36 -7.65 -18.29
C ILE A 498 4.36 -7.80 -19.81
N TRP A 499 3.67 -8.79 -20.36
CA TRP A 499 3.67 -9.02 -21.81
C TRP A 499 2.86 -8.00 -22.61
N VAL A 500 1.80 -7.45 -22.03
CA VAL A 500 0.92 -6.50 -22.71
C VAL A 500 1.16 -5.04 -22.32
N SER A 501 2.13 -4.75 -21.43
CA SER A 501 2.39 -3.42 -20.89
C SER A 501 2.58 -2.37 -21.98
N ASP A 502 3.28 -2.75 -23.05
CA ASP A 502 3.72 -1.83 -24.11
C ASP A 502 2.75 -1.77 -25.30
N TRP A 503 1.69 -2.59 -25.28
CA TRP A 503 0.74 -2.63 -26.39
C TRP A 503 -0.06 -1.33 -26.42
N SER A 504 -0.33 -0.79 -27.61
CA SER A 504 -1.10 0.45 -27.78
C SER A 504 -2.61 0.31 -27.51
N TRP A 505 -3.06 -0.88 -27.09
CA TRP A 505 -4.47 -1.19 -26.86
C TRP A 505 -5.07 -0.43 -25.67
N PRO A 506 -6.36 -0.07 -25.71
CA PRO A 506 -7.04 0.53 -24.56
C PRO A 506 -6.91 -0.32 -23.30
N SER A 507 -6.62 0.31 -22.16
CA SER A 507 -6.41 -0.36 -20.86
C SER A 507 -7.61 -1.20 -20.42
N ALA A 508 -8.84 -0.76 -20.72
CA ALA A 508 -10.05 -1.56 -20.46
C ALA A 508 -10.07 -2.90 -21.22
N MET A 509 -9.60 -2.92 -22.46
CA MET A 509 -9.55 -4.13 -23.27
C MET A 509 -8.45 -5.08 -22.77
N LYS A 510 -7.28 -4.54 -22.43
CA LYS A 510 -6.20 -5.30 -21.79
C LYS A 510 -6.67 -5.92 -20.47
N LEU A 511 -7.32 -5.15 -19.59
CA LEU A 511 -7.86 -5.62 -18.32
C LEU A 511 -8.81 -6.81 -18.49
N LEU A 512 -9.76 -6.70 -19.43
CA LEU A 512 -10.70 -7.78 -19.72
C LEU A 512 -9.99 -9.03 -20.24
N GLY A 513 -9.00 -8.85 -21.13
CA GLY A 513 -8.14 -9.93 -21.62
C GLY A 513 -7.38 -10.62 -20.51
N ILE A 514 -6.64 -9.86 -19.68
CA ILE A 514 -5.85 -10.35 -18.55
C ILE A 514 -6.73 -11.14 -17.59
N CYS A 515 -7.87 -10.58 -17.17
CA CYS A 515 -8.78 -11.25 -16.24
C CYS A 515 -9.38 -12.52 -16.84
N THR A 516 -9.76 -12.49 -18.12
CA THR A 516 -10.40 -13.64 -18.78
C THR A 516 -9.42 -14.77 -18.98
N VAL A 517 -8.25 -14.50 -19.56
CA VAL A 517 -7.23 -15.51 -19.84
C VAL A 517 -6.73 -16.15 -18.54
N SER A 518 -6.40 -15.34 -17.53
CA SER A 518 -5.98 -15.85 -16.22
C SER A 518 -7.07 -16.69 -15.53
N THR A 519 -8.31 -16.22 -15.53
CA THR A 519 -9.42 -16.95 -14.89
C THR A 519 -9.72 -18.27 -15.61
N VAL A 520 -9.79 -18.26 -16.95
CA VAL A 520 -10.05 -19.47 -17.74
C VAL A 520 -8.94 -20.49 -17.55
N ALA A 521 -7.67 -20.08 -17.63
CA ALA A 521 -6.54 -20.96 -17.42
C ALA A 521 -6.58 -21.63 -16.02
N LEU A 522 -6.90 -20.85 -14.98
CA LEU A 522 -6.99 -21.40 -13.63
C LEU A 522 -8.21 -22.29 -13.40
N LEU A 523 -9.34 -22.02 -14.07
CA LEU A 523 -10.50 -22.90 -14.06
C LEU A 523 -10.20 -24.22 -14.75
N LEU A 524 -9.45 -24.22 -15.87
CA LEU A 524 -9.03 -25.44 -16.56
C LEU A 524 -8.07 -26.29 -15.71
N ILE A 525 -7.25 -25.68 -14.87
CA ILE A 525 -6.38 -26.41 -13.92
C ILE A 525 -7.17 -26.92 -12.70
N TYR A 526 -8.28 -26.26 -12.37
CA TYR A 526 -9.13 -26.65 -11.25
C TYR A 526 -9.98 -27.90 -11.56
N GLU A 527 -10.41 -28.05 -12.81
CA GLU A 527 -11.08 -29.25 -13.33
C GLU A 527 -10.12 -30.44 -13.40
#